data_AF-A0A0F9RZM6-F1
#
_entry.id   AF-A0A0F9RZM6-F1
#
_cell.length_a   1.000
_cell.length_b   1.000
_cell.length_c   1.000
_cell.angle_alpha   90.00
_cell.angle_beta   90.00
_cell.angle_gamma   90.00
#
_symmetry.space_group_name_H-M   'P 1'
#
loop_
_entity.id
_entity.type
_entity.pdbx_description
1 polymer ?
#
loop_
_entity_poly.entity_id
_entity_poly.type
_entity_poly.pdbx_seq_one_letter_code
_entity_poly.pdbx_strand_id
1 'polypeptide(L)'
;MKITHHDEAKNMTITVGNYDEQSLTFTADRTGNRFNIYNGYGIQEDSFKELMDMGCREIIITDGKDEYHSPLYRWVEKGIISDWGHGKQRFLPVRYMKDVNDKQVALL
;
A
#
# COMPACT_ATOMS: atom_id res chain seq x y z
N MET A 1 -6.66 -0.03 13.86
CA MET A 1 -7.88 0.57 13.29
C MET A 1 -8.01 0.17 11.83
N LYS A 2 -9.24 -0.08 11.33
CA LYS A 2 -9.45 -0.42 9.91
C LYS A 2 -9.57 0.85 9.09
N ILE A 3 -8.81 0.93 8.00
CA ILE A 3 -8.99 1.95 6.96
C ILE A 3 -9.92 1.37 5.91
N THR A 4 -10.96 2.13 5.58
CA THR A 4 -12.01 1.68 4.66
C THR A 4 -12.21 2.67 3.53
N HIS A 5 -12.66 2.18 2.39
CA HIS A 5 -13.03 2.99 1.25
C HIS A 5 -14.43 2.61 0.78
N HIS A 6 -15.19 3.60 0.32
CA HIS A 6 -16.51 3.38 -0.25
C HIS A 6 -16.40 3.16 -1.77
N ASP A 7 -16.66 1.94 -2.23
CA ASP A 7 -16.73 1.59 -3.64
C ASP A 7 -18.13 1.97 -4.17
N GLU A 8 -18.22 3.11 -4.85
CA GLU A 8 -19.49 3.65 -5.39
C GLU A 8 -20.17 2.69 -6.38
N ALA A 9 -19.40 1.92 -7.14
CA ALA A 9 -19.93 1.01 -8.15
C ALA A 9 -20.62 -0.22 -7.52
N LYS A 10 -20.10 -0.68 -6.38
CA LYS A 10 -20.69 -1.78 -5.61
C LYS A 10 -21.62 -1.32 -4.50
N ASN A 11 -21.70 -0.01 -4.28
CA ASN A 11 -22.40 0.62 -3.17
C ASN A 11 -22.03 -0.05 -1.83
N MET A 12 -20.73 -0.29 -1.61
CA MET A 12 -20.25 -1.03 -0.45
C MET A 12 -18.96 -0.46 0.10
N THR A 13 -18.79 -0.57 1.41
CA THR A 13 -17.54 -0.20 2.09
C THR A 13 -16.58 -1.39 2.11
N ILE A 14 -15.41 -1.22 1.52
CA ILE A 14 -14.33 -2.21 1.49
C ILE A 14 -13.25 -1.84 2.51
N THR A 15 -12.71 -2.83 3.20
CA THR A 15 -11.51 -2.62 4.04
C THR A 15 -10.28 -2.59 3.13
N VAL A 16 -9.53 -1.50 3.21
CA VAL A 16 -8.27 -1.30 2.46
C VAL A 16 -7.10 -1.89 3.23
N GLY A 17 -7.13 -1.78 4.56
CA GLY A 17 -6.13 -2.37 5.45
C GLY A 17 -6.30 -1.96 6.91
N ASN A 18 -5.28 -2.25 7.70
CA ASN A 18 -5.22 -1.99 9.12
C ASN A 18 -4.11 -0.98 9.45
N TYR A 19 -4.45 0.09 10.14
CA TYR A 19 -3.52 1.08 10.67
C TYR A 19 -3.28 0.86 12.17
N ASP A 20 -2.03 0.84 12.59
CA ASP A 20 -1.61 0.78 13.99
C ASP A 20 -1.07 2.15 14.43
N GLU A 21 -1.77 2.79 15.36
CA GLU A 21 -1.42 4.12 15.89
C GLU A 21 -0.18 4.10 16.79
N GLN A 22 0.18 2.96 17.38
CA GLN A 22 1.36 2.87 18.24
C GLN A 22 2.64 2.82 17.41
N SER A 23 2.64 2.02 16.36
CA SER A 23 3.78 1.89 15.44
C SER A 23 3.74 2.90 14.27
N LEU A 24 2.60 3.57 14.08
CA LEU A 24 2.32 4.46 12.94
C LEU A 24 2.45 3.73 11.60
N THR A 25 2.01 2.48 11.54
CA THR A 25 2.19 1.58 10.40
C THR A 25 0.84 1.16 9.82
N PHE A 26 0.75 1.19 8.49
CA PHE A 26 -0.41 0.68 7.76
C PHE A 26 -0.08 -0.63 7.06
N THR A 27 -0.89 -1.66 7.28
CA THR A 27 -0.81 -2.95 6.57
C THR A 27 -2.00 -3.10 5.63
N ALA A 28 -1.75 -3.25 4.33
CA ALA A 28 -2.80 -3.43 3.33
C ALA A 28 -3.40 -4.85 3.38
N ASP A 29 -4.74 -4.96 3.47
CA ASP A 29 -5.43 -6.26 3.65
C ASP A 29 -5.67 -7.01 2.33
N ARG A 30 -5.63 -6.30 1.19
CA ARG A 30 -5.81 -6.87 -0.14
C ARG A 30 -5.09 -6.05 -1.20
N THR A 31 -3.81 -6.33 -1.43
CA THR A 31 -3.20 -5.97 -2.72
C THR A 31 -3.48 -7.05 -3.74
N GLY A 32 -4.76 -7.17 -4.10
CA GLY A 32 -5.17 -7.94 -5.26
C GLY A 32 -4.52 -7.33 -6.50
N ASN A 33 -3.47 -8.00 -6.96
CA ASN A 33 -2.68 -7.76 -8.17
C ASN A 33 -1.60 -6.67 -8.04
N ARG A 34 -0.34 -7.14 -8.04
CA ARG A 34 0.80 -6.36 -8.51
C ARG A 34 0.47 -5.83 -9.91
N PHE A 35 0.50 -4.52 -10.09
CA PHE A 35 0.24 -3.91 -11.39
C PHE A 35 1.49 -4.05 -12.26
N ASN A 36 1.40 -4.92 -13.27
CA ASN A 36 2.53 -5.24 -14.16
C ASN A 36 3.14 -4.01 -14.83
N ILE A 37 2.32 -3.01 -15.18
CA ILE A 37 2.77 -1.78 -15.86
C ILE A 37 3.79 -1.01 -15.01
N TYR A 38 3.54 -0.91 -13.70
CA TYR A 38 4.44 -0.20 -12.77
C TYR A 38 5.35 -1.12 -12.00
N ASN A 39 5.19 -2.44 -12.19
CA ASN A 39 5.83 -3.46 -11.40
C ASN A 39 5.75 -3.15 -9.89
N GLY A 40 4.53 -2.84 -9.42
CA GLY A 40 4.29 -2.20 -8.13
C GLY A 40 2.91 -2.48 -7.57
N TYR A 41 2.67 -1.96 -6.37
CA TYR A 41 1.38 -2.08 -5.69
C TYR A 41 0.73 -0.72 -5.53
N GLY A 42 -0.60 -0.70 -5.56
CA GLY A 42 -1.42 0.50 -5.49
C GLY A 42 -2.20 0.60 -4.19
N ILE A 43 -2.35 1.83 -3.70
CA ILE A 43 -3.29 2.20 -2.64
C ILE A 43 -4.25 3.23 -3.22
N GLN A 44 -5.52 3.17 -2.85
CA GLN A 44 -6.49 4.19 -3.26
C GLN A 44 -6.06 5.56 -2.74
N GLU A 45 -6.07 6.57 -3.60
CA GLU A 45 -5.48 7.88 -3.31
C GLU A 45 -6.15 8.56 -2.10
N ASP A 46 -7.45 8.36 -1.91
CA ASP A 46 -8.15 8.94 -0.75
C ASP A 46 -7.76 8.25 0.56
N SER A 47 -7.61 6.93 0.55
CA SER A 47 -7.07 6.20 1.70
C SER A 47 -5.60 6.56 1.95
N PHE A 48 -4.82 6.82 0.90
CA PHE A 48 -3.44 7.29 1.06
C PHE A 48 -3.40 8.67 1.74
N LYS A 49 -4.27 9.61 1.36
CA LYS A 49 -4.38 10.91 2.02
C LYS A 49 -4.77 10.78 3.49
N GLU A 50 -5.75 9.93 3.79
CA GLU A 50 -6.15 9.62 5.16
C GLU A 50 -4.95 9.13 6.00
N LEU A 51 -4.14 8.22 5.45
CA LEU A 51 -2.91 7.76 6.10
C LEU A 51 -1.89 8.88 6.35
N MET A 52 -1.76 9.84 5.43
CA MET A 52 -0.89 11.00 5.64
C MET A 52 -1.39 11.87 6.79
N ASP A 53 -2.69 12.17 6.82
CA ASP A 53 -3.31 13.01 7.84
C ASP A 53 -3.22 12.37 9.23
N MET A 54 -3.22 11.03 9.29
CA MET A 54 -3.03 10.25 10.51
C MET A 54 -1.56 10.16 10.96
N GLY A 55 -0.62 10.66 10.17
CA GLY A 55 0.81 10.61 10.51
C GLY A 55 1.45 9.24 10.30
N CYS A 56 0.91 8.43 9.38
CA CYS A 56 1.49 7.14 9.00
C CYS A 56 2.95 7.30 8.53
N ARG A 57 3.82 6.40 9.00
CA ARG A 57 5.26 6.40 8.71
C ARG A 57 5.67 5.29 7.77
N GLU A 58 5.01 4.14 7.85
CA GLU A 58 5.33 2.96 7.06
C GLU A 58 4.07 2.31 6.49
N ILE A 59 4.18 1.87 5.24
CA ILE A 59 3.18 1.09 4.52
C ILE A 59 3.77 -0.30 4.27
N ILE A 60 3.08 -1.31 4.77
CA ILE A 60 3.33 -2.73 4.60
C ILE A 60 2.31 -3.30 3.63
N ILE A 61 2.80 -4.00 2.62
CA ILE A 61 1.97 -4.68 1.63
C ILE A 61 2.32 -6.17 1.65
N THR A 62 1.30 -7.02 1.79
CA THR A 62 1.45 -8.47 1.72
C THR A 62 0.79 -9.00 0.45
N ASP A 63 1.51 -9.78 -0.34
CA ASP A 63 0.94 -10.52 -1.48
C ASP A 63 0.66 -12.00 -1.17
N GLY A 64 0.68 -12.34 0.13
CA GLY A 64 0.50 -13.70 0.64
C GLY A 64 1.77 -14.56 0.61
N LYS A 65 2.83 -14.13 -0.07
CA LYS A 65 4.16 -14.76 -0.03
C LYS A 65 5.18 -13.84 0.60
N ASP A 66 5.19 -12.59 0.15
CA ASP A 66 6.20 -11.60 0.51
C ASP A 66 5.55 -10.40 1.20
N GLU A 67 6.33 -9.80 2.10
CA GLU A 67 6.00 -8.54 2.77
C GLU A 67 6.91 -7.44 2.25
N TYR A 68 6.28 -6.42 1.68
CA TYR A 68 6.94 -5.27 1.10
C TYR A 68 6.74 -4.06 2.01
N HIS A 69 7.85 -3.57 2.58
CA HIS A 69 7.85 -2.44 3.49
C HIS A 69 8.31 -1.18 2.78
N SER A 70 7.62 -0.08 3.01
CA SER A 70 8.03 1.19 2.43
C SER A 70 7.65 2.36 3.33
N PRO A 71 8.58 3.30 3.60
CA PRO A 71 8.23 4.48 4.34
C PRO A 71 7.28 5.36 3.52
N LEU A 72 6.31 6.00 4.19
CA LEU A 72 5.25 6.77 3.53
C LEU A 72 5.81 7.88 2.62
N TYR A 73 6.91 8.53 3.01
CA TYR A 73 7.51 9.59 2.18
C TYR A 73 7.93 9.10 0.79
N ARG A 74 8.29 7.82 0.61
CA ARG A 74 8.63 7.28 -0.71
C ARG A 74 7.41 7.25 -1.65
N TRP A 75 6.21 7.08 -1.12
CA TRP A 75 4.98 7.15 -1.90
C TRP A 75 4.69 8.58 -2.35
N VAL A 76 5.08 9.57 -1.55
CA VAL A 76 4.97 10.99 -1.94
C VAL A 76 5.98 11.33 -3.03
N GLU A 77 7.25 10.93 -2.87
CA GLU A 77 8.33 11.30 -3.79
C GLU A 77 8.36 10.49 -5.09
N LYS A 78 8.04 9.21 -5.02
CA LYS A 78 8.22 8.23 -6.12
C LYS A 78 6.92 7.56 -6.54
N GLY A 79 5.83 7.82 -5.83
CA GLY A 79 4.53 7.25 -6.16
C GLY A 79 3.96 7.85 -7.43
N ILE A 80 3.30 7.01 -8.23
CA ILE A 80 2.67 7.37 -9.49
C ILE A 80 1.16 7.37 -9.26
N ILE A 81 0.51 8.51 -9.46
CA ILE A 81 -0.95 8.59 -9.42
C ILE A 81 -1.49 8.25 -10.80
N SER A 82 -2.39 7.29 -10.88
CA SER A 82 -3.07 6.93 -12.13
C SER A 82 -4.52 6.54 -11.85
N ASP A 83 -5.38 6.77 -12.83
CA ASP A 83 -6.77 6.33 -12.78
C ASP A 83 -6.82 4.82 -13.08
N TRP A 84 -7.18 4.02 -12.08
CA TRP A 84 -7.31 2.56 -12.22
C TRP A 84 -8.51 2.06 -11.42
N GLY A 85 -9.40 1.31 -12.09
CA GLY A 85 -10.66 0.87 -11.49
C GLY A 85 -11.63 2.04 -11.30
N HIS A 86 -12.19 2.18 -10.09
CA HIS A 86 -13.23 3.17 -9.75
C HIS A 86 -12.69 4.43 -9.04
N GLY A 87 -11.44 4.79 -9.29
CA GLY A 87 -10.86 6.01 -8.73
C GLY A 87 -9.37 6.15 -9.00
N LYS A 88 -8.77 7.14 -8.32
CA LYS A 88 -7.33 7.35 -8.36
C LYS A 88 -6.63 6.39 -7.43
N GLN A 89 -5.54 5.81 -7.91
CA GLN A 89 -4.64 5.00 -7.11
C GLN A 89 -3.23 5.55 -7.19
N ARG A 90 -2.52 5.50 -6.07
CA ARG A 90 -1.10 5.80 -5.99
C ARG A 90 -0.34 4.49 -5.99
N PHE A 91 0.54 4.32 -6.97
CA PHE A 91 1.35 3.13 -7.14
C PHE A 91 2.78 3.39 -6.71
N LEU A 92 3.36 2.47 -5.97
CA LEU A 92 4.80 2.45 -5.72
C LEU A 92 5.42 1.20 -6.37
N PRO A 93 6.39 1.36 -7.28
CA PRO A 93 7.15 0.24 -7.81
C PRO A 93 7.86 -0.56 -6.71
N VAL A 94 7.89 -1.89 -6.84
CA VAL A 94 8.50 -2.81 -5.86
C VAL A 94 9.96 -2.48 -5.58
N ARG A 95 10.71 -1.99 -6.58
CA ARG A 95 12.12 -1.54 -6.40
C ARG A 95 12.32 -0.45 -5.33
N TYR A 96 11.26 0.26 -4.95
CA TYR A 96 11.29 1.29 -3.91
C TYR A 96 10.76 0.79 -2.57
N MET A 97 10.35 -0.47 -2.50
CA MET A 97 9.97 -1.18 -1.29
C MET A 97 11.17 -2.02 -0.82
N LYS A 98 11.33 -2.19 0.49
CA LYS A 98 12.25 -3.15 1.06
C LYS A 98 11.51 -4.48 1.17
N ASP A 99 12.06 -5.49 0.51
CA ASP A 99 11.66 -6.87 0.75
C ASP A 99 12.31 -7.32 2.08
N VAL A 100 11.51 -7.86 2.99
CA VAL A 100 11.99 -8.38 4.28
C VAL A 100 12.36 -9.87 4.17
N ASN A 101 11.87 -10.58 3.15
CA ASN A 101 12.08 -12.02 2.95
C ASN A 101 13.41 -12.37 2.27
N ASP A 102 14.02 -11.45 1.50
CA ASP A 102 15.29 -11.70 0.80
C ASP A 102 16.53 -11.76 1.72
N LYS A 103 16.35 -11.72 3.05
CA LYS A 103 17.43 -11.80 4.04
C LYS A 103 17.85 -13.22 4.47
N GLN A 104 17.37 -14.28 3.82
CA GLN A 104 17.82 -15.65 4.13
C GLN A 104 18.69 -16.34 3.06
N VAL A 105 18.93 -15.73 1.89
CA VAL A 105 19.71 -16.40 0.82
C VAL A 105 21.12 -15.82 0.63
N ALA A 106 21.47 -14.68 1.22
CA ALA A 106 22.81 -14.08 1.13
C ALA A 106 23.77 -14.49 2.26
N LEU A 107 23.58 -15.67 2.85
CA LEU A 107 24.45 -16.30 3.85
C LEU A 107 24.69 -17.79 3.51
N LEU A 108 25.11 -18.05 2.26
CA LEU A 108 25.81 -19.26 1.81
C LEU A 108 26.87 -18.85 0.79
#